data_AF-A0A8T3DVA4-F1
#
_entry.id   AF-A0A8T3DVA4-F1
#
_cell.length_a   1.000
_cell.length_b   1.000
_cell.length_c   1.000
_cell.angle_alpha   90.00
_cell.angle_beta   90.00
_cell.angle_gamma   90.00
#
_symmetry.space_group_name_H-M   'P 1'
#
loop_
_entity.id
_entity.type
_entity.pdbx_description
1 polymer ?
#
loop_
_entity_poly.entity_id
_entity_poly.type
_entity_poly.pdbx_seq_one_letter_code
_entity_poly.pdbx_strand_id
1 'polypeptide(L)'
;MIICTKKMDYPLGTQCQRVQNQVMKVSSEKERASLLCMKALASRGRLDAVSQQMAWHPQYLESFLRCHHYILHMDGPLPLPYRHYIAIMAAARHHCSYLVSLHSAQFLRVGGDPLWLQGLESAPPRLRHLDHINKVLAHRPWLTSRSHIQALLKTGEQCWSLAELVQAVVLLAHCHALSSFVFSSGADVDPPQTPRVPLGTPPGYCYCDAANGNATIPPPSTTPSERTPRRRSLDSSCEVACLRERIQKAQEEKERRGERLLNSQTLLYTDVEEEDELVCAADPSRFDSDPEFGYQEFARRDEDHFQVFRVQDYSWEDHGFSLANRLYSDIGHLLDDRFRKVTALPSPRGPDLKRAIWNYIHCMFGIRYDDYDYGEVNQLLERGLKLYIKSVTCYPDATKGPLCPLPWAPLKPAEKVHVNLLIMEARLQAELLYALRAITQYMIA
;
A
#
# COMPACT_ATOMS: atom_id res chain seq x y z
N MET A 1 -6.57 1.03 62.31
CA MET A 1 -5.33 1.82 62.45
C MET A 1 -4.19 0.94 61.98
N ILE A 2 -3.83 1.02 60.69
CA ILE A 2 -2.79 0.19 60.07
C ILE A 2 -1.61 1.10 59.78
N ILE A 3 -0.46 0.72 60.32
CA ILE A 3 0.78 1.48 60.36
C ILE A 3 1.45 1.45 58.99
N CYS A 4 1.79 2.63 58.48
CA CYS A 4 2.57 2.84 57.26
C CYS A 4 4.05 2.53 57.54
N THR A 5 4.63 1.53 56.88
CA THR A 5 6.08 1.28 56.89
C THR A 5 6.70 1.62 55.54
N LYS A 6 7.48 2.71 55.59
CA LYS A 6 8.62 3.17 54.79
C LYS A 6 9.01 2.37 53.52
N LYS A 7 9.19 3.16 52.45
CA LYS A 7 9.95 2.93 51.22
C LYS A 7 11.05 1.85 51.31
N MET A 8 10.92 0.82 50.48
CA MET A 8 12.02 0.02 49.96
C MET A 8 12.29 0.50 48.53
N ASP A 9 13.30 1.35 48.35
CA ASP A 9 13.83 1.68 47.03
C ASP A 9 14.67 0.49 46.55
N TYR A 10 14.14 -0.29 45.60
CA TYR A 10 14.95 -1.24 44.84
C TYR A 10 15.76 -0.46 43.79
N PRO A 11 17.09 -0.56 43.74
CA PRO A 11 17.85 0.01 42.65
C PRO A 11 17.56 -0.80 41.39
N LEU A 12 16.66 -0.29 40.53
CA LEU A 12 16.60 -0.71 39.13
C LEU A 12 17.98 -0.42 38.53
N GLY A 13 18.78 -1.48 38.40
CA GLY A 13 20.18 -1.39 38.02
C GLY A 13 20.38 -0.60 36.74
N THR A 14 21.45 0.17 36.70
CA THR A 14 21.98 0.94 35.55
C THR A 14 22.07 0.13 34.24
N GLN A 15 21.97 -1.21 34.31
CA GLN A 15 21.89 -2.12 33.18
C GLN A 15 20.56 -2.03 32.41
N CYS A 16 19.41 -1.84 33.08
CA CYS A 16 18.11 -1.72 32.41
C CYS A 16 17.99 -0.38 31.64
N GLN A 17 18.48 0.72 32.24
CA GLN A 17 18.59 2.02 31.56
C GLN A 17 19.58 2.00 30.40
N ARG A 18 20.71 1.27 30.52
CA ARG A 18 21.65 1.10 29.40
C ARG A 18 21.06 0.30 28.25
N VAL A 19 20.30 -0.75 28.53
CA VAL A 19 19.61 -1.54 27.49
C VAL A 19 18.52 -0.70 26.82
N GLN A 20 17.71 0.05 27.58
CA GLN A 20 16.72 0.98 27.00
C GLN A 20 17.39 2.06 26.15
N ASN A 21 18.47 2.69 26.62
CA ASN A 21 19.20 3.69 25.85
C ASN A 21 19.90 3.09 24.61
N GLN A 22 20.38 1.86 24.69
CA GLN A 22 20.94 1.15 23.53
C GLN A 22 19.86 0.79 22.51
N VAL A 23 18.69 0.30 22.95
CA VAL A 23 17.54 0.01 22.07
C VAL A 23 17.03 1.30 21.40
N MET A 24 16.92 2.41 22.13
CA MET A 24 16.55 3.71 21.56
C MET A 24 17.60 4.23 20.56
N LYS A 25 18.89 4.05 20.86
CA LYS A 25 19.98 4.44 19.96
C LYS A 25 19.99 3.61 18.68
N VAL A 26 19.81 2.30 18.77
CA VAL A 26 19.72 1.38 17.62
C VAL A 26 18.46 1.67 16.78
N SER A 27 17.31 1.97 17.43
CA SER A 27 16.11 2.42 16.72
C SER A 27 16.35 3.71 15.95
N SER A 28 17.00 4.70 16.58
CA SER A 28 17.31 5.98 15.93
C SER A 28 18.31 5.84 14.77
N GLU A 29 19.31 4.96 14.90
CA GLU A 29 20.27 4.68 13.83
C GLU A 29 19.61 3.95 12.66
N LYS A 30 18.72 2.99 12.93
CA LYS A 30 17.90 2.31 11.92
C LYS A 30 16.98 3.27 11.18
N GLU A 31 16.31 4.17 11.89
CA GLU A 31 15.46 5.22 11.30
C GLU A 31 16.26 6.19 10.42
N ARG A 32 17.47 6.58 10.85
CA ARG A 32 18.36 7.44 10.05
C ARG A 32 18.87 6.75 8.80
N ALA A 33 19.29 5.49 8.90
CA ALA A 33 19.74 4.70 7.75
C ALA A 33 18.60 4.48 6.74
N SER A 34 17.40 4.19 7.24
CA SER A 34 16.21 4.03 6.40
C SER A 34 15.83 5.33 5.69
N LEU A 35 15.82 6.46 6.41
CA LEU A 35 15.60 7.79 5.84
C LEU A 35 16.59 8.10 4.69
N LEU A 36 17.87 7.76 4.86
CA LEU A 36 18.89 7.94 3.82
C LEU A 36 18.65 7.02 2.63
N CYS A 37 18.25 5.77 2.86
CA CYS A 37 17.88 4.82 1.80
C CYS A 37 16.71 5.35 0.96
N MET A 38 15.63 5.79 1.63
CA MET A 38 14.44 6.32 0.96
C MET A 38 14.75 7.57 0.13
N LYS A 39 15.57 8.49 0.67
CA LYS A 39 16.05 9.67 -0.08
C LYS A 39 16.90 9.27 -1.29
N ALA A 40 17.75 8.25 -1.17
CA ALA A 40 18.60 7.77 -2.25
C ALA A 40 17.83 7.05 -3.35
N LEU A 41 16.78 6.29 -2.99
CA LEU A 41 15.91 5.65 -3.97
C LEU A 41 15.12 6.72 -4.76
N ALA A 42 14.59 7.74 -4.06
CA ALA A 42 13.83 8.83 -4.66
C ALA A 42 14.67 9.68 -5.63
N SER A 43 15.95 9.90 -5.33
CA SER A 43 16.85 10.66 -6.22
C SER A 43 17.34 9.86 -7.43
N ARG A 44 17.26 8.52 -7.38
CA ARG A 44 17.69 7.61 -8.46
C ARG A 44 16.56 7.22 -9.41
N GLY A 45 15.34 7.77 -9.23
CA GLY A 45 14.19 7.46 -10.09
C GLY A 45 13.78 5.99 -10.05
N ARG A 46 14.05 5.29 -8.93
CA ARG A 46 13.72 3.87 -8.76
C ARG A 46 12.34 3.65 -8.16
N LEU A 47 11.59 4.72 -7.91
CA LEU A 47 10.24 4.66 -7.35
C LEU A 47 9.22 4.78 -8.48
N ASP A 48 8.07 4.13 -8.33
CA ASP A 48 6.91 4.45 -9.16
C ASP A 48 6.46 5.90 -8.93
N ALA A 49 5.64 6.43 -9.84
CA ALA A 49 5.20 7.82 -9.80
C ALA A 49 4.48 8.21 -8.50
N VAL A 50 3.71 7.30 -7.90
CA VAL A 50 2.96 7.53 -6.66
C VAL A 50 3.91 7.58 -5.47
N SER A 51 4.82 6.61 -5.39
CA SER A 51 5.85 6.54 -4.36
C SER A 51 6.83 7.72 -4.43
N GLN A 52 7.13 8.21 -5.64
CA GLN A 52 7.94 9.42 -5.83
C GLN A 52 7.28 10.66 -5.21
N GLN A 53 5.94 10.75 -5.22
CA GLN A 53 5.22 11.85 -4.58
C GLN A 53 5.24 11.69 -3.05
N MET A 54 5.08 10.49 -2.53
CA MET A 54 5.23 10.26 -1.09
C MET A 54 6.66 10.51 -0.58
N ALA A 55 7.68 10.43 -1.44
CA ALA A 55 9.08 10.64 -1.10
C ALA A 55 9.44 12.07 -0.63
N TRP A 56 8.55 13.05 -0.83
CA TRP A 56 8.65 14.36 -0.16
C TRP A 56 8.65 14.23 1.37
N HIS A 57 8.08 13.14 1.91
CA HIS A 57 8.03 12.79 3.32
C HIS A 57 8.57 11.37 3.56
N PRO A 58 9.90 11.15 3.55
CA PRO A 58 10.46 9.80 3.46
C PRO A 58 10.13 8.88 4.64
N GLN A 59 10.00 9.44 5.85
CA GLN A 59 9.61 8.66 7.05
C GLN A 59 8.18 8.12 6.91
N TYR A 60 7.29 8.92 6.30
CA TYR A 60 5.94 8.49 5.99
C TYR A 60 5.96 7.45 4.87
N LEU A 61 6.68 7.69 3.77
CA LEU A 61 6.80 6.73 2.66
C LEU A 61 7.31 5.36 3.14
N GLU A 62 8.29 5.32 4.03
CA GLU A 62 8.78 4.07 4.63
C GLU A 62 7.64 3.30 5.33
N SER A 63 6.85 3.98 6.17
CA SER A 63 5.71 3.36 6.87
C SER A 63 4.64 2.86 5.91
N PHE A 64 4.32 3.68 4.90
CA PHE A 64 3.41 3.32 3.83
C PHE A 64 3.87 2.04 3.12
N LEU A 65 5.14 1.98 2.68
CA LEU A 65 5.67 0.82 1.98
C LEU A 65 5.69 -0.45 2.84
N ARG A 66 5.99 -0.34 4.14
CA ARG A 66 5.89 -1.48 5.07
C ARG A 66 4.48 -2.03 5.14
N CYS A 67 3.51 -1.15 5.39
CA CYS A 67 2.10 -1.54 5.44
C CYS A 67 1.64 -2.12 4.10
N HIS A 68 2.00 -1.48 2.99
CA HIS A 68 1.65 -1.90 1.63
C HIS A 68 2.23 -3.28 1.29
N HIS A 69 3.50 -3.52 1.61
CA HIS A 69 4.12 -4.84 1.45
C HIS A 69 3.42 -5.89 2.32
N TYR A 70 3.16 -5.56 3.58
CA TYR A 70 2.54 -6.48 4.53
C TYR A 70 1.17 -6.98 4.06
N ILE A 71 0.30 -6.07 3.61
CA ILE A 71 -1.06 -6.45 3.20
C ILE A 71 -1.09 -7.18 1.85
N LEU A 72 -0.19 -6.87 0.91
CA LEU A 72 -0.23 -7.42 -0.45
C LEU A 72 0.72 -8.59 -0.72
N HIS A 73 1.81 -8.74 0.03
CA HIS A 73 2.89 -9.68 -0.33
C HIS A 73 3.28 -10.64 0.80
N MET A 74 3.12 -10.26 2.07
CA MET A 74 3.47 -11.14 3.19
C MET A 74 2.43 -12.24 3.41
N ASP A 75 2.79 -13.29 4.13
CA ASP A 75 1.83 -14.30 4.58
C ASP A 75 0.69 -13.65 5.40
N GLY A 76 -0.51 -14.19 5.23
CA GLY A 76 -1.72 -13.63 5.85
C GLY A 76 -2.96 -14.46 5.52
N PRO A 77 -4.13 -14.09 6.08
CA PRO A 77 -5.36 -14.89 5.99
C PRO A 77 -5.80 -15.25 4.56
N LEU A 78 -5.64 -14.33 3.60
CA LEU A 78 -6.06 -14.48 2.21
C LEU A 78 -4.91 -14.93 1.29
N PRO A 79 -5.19 -15.76 0.26
CA PRO A 79 -4.23 -16.06 -0.81
C PRO A 79 -3.84 -14.81 -1.61
N LEU A 80 -2.59 -14.71 -2.09
CA LEU A 80 -2.09 -13.55 -2.83
C LEU A 80 -2.97 -13.14 -4.04
N PRO A 81 -3.46 -14.07 -4.90
CA PRO A 81 -4.35 -13.68 -6.00
C PRO A 81 -5.64 -13.01 -5.53
N TYR A 82 -6.22 -13.47 -4.41
CA TYR A 82 -7.41 -12.85 -3.84
C TYR A 82 -7.12 -11.41 -3.41
N ARG A 83 -5.96 -11.16 -2.80
CA ARG A 83 -5.60 -9.81 -2.32
C ARG A 83 -5.47 -8.82 -3.47
N HIS A 84 -4.80 -9.20 -4.55
CA HIS A 84 -4.68 -8.35 -5.73
C HIS A 84 -6.03 -8.17 -6.43
N TYR A 85 -6.88 -9.20 -6.50
CA TYR A 85 -8.23 -9.05 -7.07
C TYR A 85 -9.12 -8.11 -6.24
N ILE A 86 -9.07 -8.21 -4.91
CA ILE A 86 -9.76 -7.27 -4.01
C ILE A 86 -9.26 -5.84 -4.23
N ALA A 87 -7.95 -5.65 -4.43
CA ALA A 87 -7.37 -4.35 -4.73
C ALA A 87 -7.85 -3.78 -6.09
N ILE A 88 -8.05 -4.64 -7.11
CA ILE A 88 -8.67 -4.26 -8.39
C ILE A 88 -10.12 -3.80 -8.17
N MET A 89 -10.93 -4.59 -7.46
CA MET A 89 -12.33 -4.26 -7.14
C MET A 89 -12.46 -2.93 -6.39
N ALA A 90 -11.57 -2.66 -5.44
CA ALA A 90 -11.55 -1.42 -4.69
C ALA A 90 -11.18 -0.21 -5.56
N ALA A 91 -10.12 -0.34 -6.36
CA ALA A 91 -9.67 0.72 -7.27
C ALA A 91 -10.71 1.05 -8.36
N ALA A 92 -11.46 0.04 -8.81
CA ALA A 92 -12.52 0.16 -9.81
C ALA A 92 -13.66 1.08 -9.37
N ARG A 93 -14.01 1.10 -8.07
CA ARG A 93 -15.03 2.01 -7.50
C ARG A 93 -14.78 3.50 -7.77
N HIS A 94 -13.55 3.86 -8.11
CA HIS A 94 -13.14 5.22 -8.44
C HIS A 94 -12.61 5.37 -9.87
N HIS A 95 -12.78 4.37 -10.72
CA HIS A 95 -12.21 4.31 -12.06
C HIS A 95 -10.69 4.57 -12.08
N CYS A 96 -9.98 4.10 -11.04
CA CYS A 96 -8.54 4.33 -10.89
C CYS A 96 -7.74 3.37 -11.78
N SER A 97 -7.60 3.72 -13.06
CA SER A 97 -6.96 2.90 -14.09
C SER A 97 -5.52 2.53 -13.73
N TYR A 98 -4.78 3.45 -13.09
CA TYR A 98 -3.44 3.18 -12.59
C TYR A 98 -3.39 1.98 -11.63
N LEU A 99 -4.24 1.96 -10.59
CA LEU A 99 -4.24 0.88 -9.60
C LEU A 99 -4.85 -0.41 -10.14
N VAL A 100 -5.89 -0.31 -10.98
CA VAL A 100 -6.46 -1.47 -11.66
C VAL A 100 -5.41 -2.16 -12.53
N SER A 101 -4.65 -1.39 -13.33
CA SER A 101 -3.58 -1.92 -14.18
C SER A 101 -2.44 -2.52 -13.34
N LEU A 102 -2.00 -1.81 -12.30
CA LEU A 102 -0.93 -2.27 -11.40
C LEU A 102 -1.29 -3.60 -10.74
N HIS A 103 -2.49 -3.70 -10.17
CA HIS A 103 -2.91 -4.92 -9.46
C HIS A 103 -3.33 -6.05 -10.40
N SER A 104 -3.79 -5.76 -11.63
CA SER A 104 -3.99 -6.78 -12.66
C SER A 104 -2.68 -7.46 -13.05
N ALA A 105 -1.61 -6.67 -13.23
CA ALA A 105 -0.28 -7.21 -13.52
C ALA A 105 0.26 -8.05 -12.35
N GLN A 106 0.10 -7.58 -11.10
CA GLN A 106 0.53 -8.35 -9.92
C GLN A 106 -0.31 -9.61 -9.72
N PHE A 107 -1.63 -9.55 -9.95
CA PHE A 107 -2.52 -10.69 -9.87
C PHE A 107 -2.06 -11.84 -10.77
N LEU A 108 -1.75 -11.54 -12.04
CA LEU A 108 -1.21 -12.53 -12.99
C LEU A 108 0.16 -13.05 -12.54
N ARG A 109 1.04 -12.16 -12.06
CA ARG A 109 2.38 -12.51 -11.58
C ARG A 109 2.37 -13.50 -10.43
N VAL A 110 1.42 -13.39 -9.51
CA VAL A 110 1.27 -14.33 -8.38
C VAL A 110 0.46 -15.58 -8.73
N GLY A 111 0.19 -15.83 -10.02
CA GLY A 111 -0.52 -17.02 -10.50
C GLY A 111 -2.05 -16.93 -10.42
N GLY A 112 -2.61 -15.72 -10.44
CA GLY A 112 -4.05 -15.52 -10.54
C GLY A 112 -4.63 -15.99 -11.88
N ASP A 113 -5.85 -16.54 -11.85
CA ASP A 113 -6.55 -17.01 -13.04
C ASP A 113 -6.95 -15.83 -13.96
N PRO A 114 -6.39 -15.74 -15.19
CA PRO A 114 -6.68 -14.65 -16.11
C PRO A 114 -8.17 -14.48 -16.44
N LEU A 115 -8.99 -15.52 -16.30
CA LEU A 115 -10.43 -15.44 -16.53
C LEU A 115 -11.11 -14.44 -15.60
N TRP A 116 -10.60 -14.24 -14.37
CA TRP A 116 -11.19 -13.30 -13.43
C TRP A 116 -11.04 -11.85 -13.90
N LEU A 117 -10.02 -11.56 -14.73
CA LEU A 117 -9.79 -10.23 -15.31
C LEU A 117 -10.76 -9.89 -16.45
N GLN A 118 -11.65 -10.80 -16.85
CA GLN A 118 -12.76 -10.48 -17.77
C GLN A 118 -13.82 -9.58 -17.12
N GLY A 119 -13.88 -9.56 -15.78
CA GLY A 119 -14.76 -8.71 -14.98
C GLY A 119 -15.26 -9.41 -13.73
N LEU A 120 -15.99 -8.67 -12.88
CA LEU A 120 -16.51 -9.12 -11.60
C LEU A 120 -17.33 -10.41 -11.72
N GLU A 121 -18.14 -10.55 -12.79
CA GLU A 121 -18.96 -11.74 -13.03
C GLU A 121 -18.15 -13.02 -13.27
N SER A 122 -16.89 -12.89 -13.71
CA SER A 122 -15.99 -14.03 -13.92
C SER A 122 -15.21 -14.42 -12.65
N ALA A 123 -15.36 -13.65 -11.57
CA ALA A 123 -14.73 -13.93 -10.29
C ALA A 123 -15.49 -15.00 -9.47
N PRO A 124 -14.81 -15.70 -8.55
CA PRO A 124 -15.45 -16.58 -7.59
C PRO A 124 -16.60 -15.89 -6.85
N PRO A 125 -17.72 -16.60 -6.56
CA PRO A 125 -18.87 -16.04 -5.86
C PRO A 125 -18.49 -15.33 -4.55
N ARG A 126 -17.49 -15.86 -3.84
CA ARG A 126 -16.96 -15.29 -2.60
C ARG A 126 -16.48 -13.84 -2.76
N LEU A 127 -15.80 -13.53 -3.86
CA LEU A 127 -15.32 -12.19 -4.20
C LEU A 127 -16.47 -11.30 -4.71
N ARG A 128 -17.39 -11.84 -5.52
CA ARG A 128 -18.59 -11.11 -5.95
C ARG A 128 -19.47 -10.65 -4.77
N HIS A 129 -19.65 -11.49 -3.76
CA HIS A 129 -20.40 -11.10 -2.56
C HIS A 129 -19.71 -9.96 -1.78
N LEU A 130 -18.39 -9.87 -1.81
CA LEU A 130 -17.63 -8.78 -1.17
C LEU A 130 -17.95 -7.42 -1.79
N ASP A 131 -18.38 -7.37 -3.05
CA ASP A 131 -18.67 -6.09 -3.73
C ASP A 131 -19.78 -5.27 -3.05
N HIS A 132 -20.70 -5.94 -2.35
CA HIS A 132 -21.75 -5.26 -1.59
C HIS A 132 -21.19 -4.37 -0.49
N ILE A 133 -20.18 -4.85 0.26
CA ILE A 133 -19.52 -4.02 1.28
C ILE A 133 -18.48 -3.08 0.66
N ASN A 134 -17.84 -3.49 -0.45
CA ASN A 134 -16.89 -2.67 -1.22
C ASN A 134 -17.50 -1.31 -1.60
N LYS A 135 -18.62 -1.30 -2.33
CA LYS A 135 -19.28 -0.06 -2.75
C LYS A 135 -19.73 0.81 -1.57
N VAL A 136 -20.18 0.17 -0.49
CA VAL A 136 -20.60 0.89 0.72
C VAL A 136 -19.40 1.57 1.37
N LEU A 137 -18.28 0.87 1.57
CA LEU A 137 -17.07 1.45 2.16
C LEU A 137 -16.50 2.59 1.29
N ALA A 138 -16.44 2.39 -0.03
CA ALA A 138 -15.89 3.37 -0.96
C ALA A 138 -16.64 4.70 -0.99
N HIS A 139 -17.95 4.72 -0.70
CA HIS A 139 -18.78 5.89 -0.99
C HIS A 139 -19.65 6.35 0.17
N ARG A 140 -20.15 5.44 1.01
CA ARG A 140 -21.08 5.73 2.10
C ARG A 140 -20.81 4.80 3.30
N PRO A 141 -19.60 4.84 3.89
CA PRO A 141 -19.18 3.88 4.91
C PRO A 141 -20.09 3.88 6.15
N TRP A 142 -20.83 4.97 6.40
CA TRP A 142 -21.83 5.03 7.47
C TRP A 142 -23.00 4.04 7.31
N LEU A 143 -23.22 3.50 6.12
CA LEU A 143 -24.23 2.46 5.88
C LEU A 143 -23.72 1.05 6.20
N THR A 144 -22.42 0.87 6.48
CA THR A 144 -21.87 -0.42 6.90
C THR A 144 -22.54 -0.86 8.21
N SER A 145 -23.06 -2.08 8.20
CA SER A 145 -23.93 -2.60 9.27
C SER A 145 -23.72 -4.09 9.50
N ARG A 146 -24.26 -4.60 10.61
CA ARG A 146 -24.18 -6.04 10.96
C ARG A 146 -24.68 -6.96 9.84
N SER A 147 -25.68 -6.55 9.06
CA SER A 147 -26.22 -7.40 7.98
C SER A 147 -25.20 -7.64 6.86
N HIS A 148 -24.38 -6.64 6.53
CA HIS A 148 -23.27 -6.78 5.58
C HIS A 148 -22.27 -7.83 6.09
N ILE A 149 -21.90 -7.76 7.37
CA ILE A 149 -20.96 -8.70 7.99
C ILE A 149 -21.55 -10.10 8.05
N GLN A 150 -22.80 -10.23 8.49
CA GLN A 150 -23.51 -11.50 8.57
C GLN A 150 -23.60 -12.17 7.20
N ALA A 151 -23.87 -11.42 6.13
CA ALA A 151 -23.96 -11.95 4.78
C ALA A 151 -22.66 -12.62 4.30
N LEU A 152 -21.50 -12.08 4.66
CA LEU A 152 -20.19 -12.61 4.29
C LEU A 152 -19.75 -13.80 5.15
N LEU A 153 -20.19 -13.84 6.42
CA LEU A 153 -19.87 -14.90 7.38
C LEU A 153 -20.92 -16.02 7.43
N LYS A 154 -21.96 -16.00 6.57
CA LYS A 154 -22.96 -17.08 6.53
C LYS A 154 -22.28 -18.41 6.24
N THR A 155 -22.61 -19.44 7.03
CA THR A 155 -22.06 -20.80 6.89
C THR A 155 -22.40 -21.38 5.52
N GLY A 156 -21.40 -21.89 4.81
CA GLY A 156 -21.53 -22.48 3.47
C GLY A 156 -20.15 -22.71 2.83
N GLU A 157 -20.11 -23.32 1.65
CA GLU A 157 -18.86 -23.72 0.96
C GLU A 157 -17.96 -22.54 0.52
N GLN A 158 -18.39 -21.29 0.72
CA GLN A 158 -17.69 -20.06 0.29
C GLN A 158 -17.69 -18.98 1.40
N CYS A 159 -17.80 -19.38 2.66
CA CYS A 159 -17.87 -18.45 3.78
C CYS A 159 -16.54 -17.74 4.04
N TRP A 160 -16.60 -16.48 4.45
CA TRP A 160 -15.44 -15.77 4.97
C TRP A 160 -15.20 -16.13 6.44
N SER A 161 -13.94 -16.22 6.86
CA SER A 161 -13.58 -16.10 8.28
C SER A 161 -13.47 -14.63 8.69
N LEU A 162 -13.53 -14.36 10.00
CA LEU A 162 -13.31 -13.01 10.53
C LEU A 162 -11.92 -12.45 10.18
N ALA A 163 -10.88 -13.30 10.19
CA ALA A 163 -9.53 -12.89 9.87
C ALA A 163 -9.38 -12.48 8.39
N GLU A 164 -9.93 -13.30 7.48
CA GLU A 164 -9.96 -12.99 6.05
C GLU A 164 -10.80 -11.74 5.77
N LEU A 165 -11.94 -11.57 6.44
CA LEU A 165 -12.77 -10.39 6.28
C LEU A 165 -12.05 -9.11 6.75
N VAL A 166 -11.35 -9.16 7.89
CA VAL A 166 -10.56 -8.01 8.38
C VAL A 166 -9.45 -7.65 7.39
N GLN A 167 -8.73 -8.64 6.85
CA GLN A 167 -7.73 -8.37 5.81
C GLN A 167 -8.36 -7.78 4.54
N ALA A 168 -9.53 -8.29 4.11
CA ALA A 168 -10.24 -7.76 2.96
C ALA A 168 -10.68 -6.30 3.15
N VAL A 169 -11.30 -5.95 4.27
CA VAL A 169 -11.71 -4.55 4.51
C VAL A 169 -10.52 -3.60 4.65
N VAL A 170 -9.38 -4.08 5.16
CA VAL A 170 -8.12 -3.31 5.15
C VAL A 170 -7.63 -3.08 3.72
N LEU A 171 -7.65 -4.10 2.85
CA LEU A 171 -7.27 -3.95 1.44
C LEU A 171 -8.21 -3.00 0.68
N LEU A 172 -9.53 -3.15 0.87
CA LEU A 172 -10.55 -2.29 0.26
C LEU A 172 -10.30 -0.82 0.64
N ALA A 173 -10.29 -0.52 1.95
CA ALA A 173 -10.11 0.84 2.44
C ALA A 173 -8.75 1.43 2.05
N HIS A 174 -7.68 0.61 2.05
CA HIS A 174 -6.35 1.03 1.62
C HIS A 174 -6.33 1.44 0.15
N CYS A 175 -6.95 0.66 -0.73
CA CYS A 175 -7.01 0.95 -2.16
C CYS A 175 -7.96 2.12 -2.49
N HIS A 176 -9.09 2.26 -1.79
CA HIS A 176 -9.96 3.43 -1.91
C HIS A 176 -9.22 4.73 -1.57
N ALA A 177 -8.53 4.74 -0.44
CA ALA A 177 -7.72 5.86 0.01
C ALA A 177 -6.56 6.13 -0.96
N LEU A 178 -5.88 5.08 -1.43
CA LEU A 178 -4.78 5.21 -2.38
C LEU A 178 -5.26 5.77 -3.74
N SER A 179 -6.46 5.42 -4.21
CA SER A 179 -7.06 6.04 -5.39
C SER A 179 -7.15 7.56 -5.21
N SER A 180 -7.69 8.05 -4.08
CA SER A 180 -7.71 9.49 -3.78
C SER A 180 -6.32 10.13 -3.91
N PHE A 181 -5.27 9.47 -3.40
CA PHE A 181 -3.92 9.98 -3.52
C PHE A 181 -3.41 9.99 -4.98
N VAL A 182 -3.61 8.90 -5.74
CA VAL A 182 -3.21 8.76 -7.16
C VAL A 182 -3.78 9.89 -8.02
N PHE A 183 -5.08 10.17 -7.89
CA PHE A 183 -5.72 11.23 -8.65
C PHE A 183 -5.24 12.62 -8.20
N SER A 184 -5.06 12.83 -6.89
CA SER A 184 -4.54 14.09 -6.36
C SER A 184 -3.08 14.37 -6.74
N SER A 185 -2.32 13.33 -7.06
CA SER A 185 -0.90 13.40 -7.40
C SER A 185 -0.66 13.55 -8.90
N GLY A 186 -1.71 13.54 -9.73
CA GLY A 186 -1.62 13.63 -11.19
C GLY A 186 -1.08 12.37 -11.87
N ALA A 187 -1.02 11.24 -11.17
CA ALA A 187 -0.48 9.99 -11.70
C ALA A 187 -1.42 9.27 -12.69
N ASP A 188 -2.65 9.76 -12.83
CA ASP A 188 -3.68 9.23 -13.74
C ASP A 188 -3.77 10.00 -15.09
N VAL A 189 -3.06 11.14 -15.22
CA VAL A 189 -3.21 12.06 -16.38
C VAL A 189 -2.32 11.67 -17.56
N ASP A 190 -1.26 10.88 -17.33
CA ASP A 190 -0.46 10.30 -18.40
C ASP A 190 -0.80 8.82 -18.53
N PRO A 191 -1.25 8.31 -19.71
CA PRO A 191 -1.21 6.88 -19.94
C PRO A 191 0.24 6.46 -19.70
N PRO A 192 0.50 5.49 -18.81
CA PRO A 192 1.87 5.17 -18.46
C PRO A 192 2.62 4.85 -19.75
N GLN A 193 3.65 5.63 -20.07
CA GLN A 193 4.87 4.95 -20.46
C GLN A 193 5.13 4.01 -19.29
N THR A 194 4.95 2.73 -19.59
CA THR A 194 4.94 1.59 -18.68
C THR A 194 5.76 1.84 -17.43
N PRO A 195 5.35 1.36 -16.24
CA PRO A 195 6.33 1.13 -15.18
C PRO A 195 7.36 0.16 -15.77
N ARG A 196 8.45 0.71 -16.34
CA ARG A 196 9.59 -0.06 -16.83
C ARG A 196 10.15 -0.71 -15.58
N VAL A 197 9.70 -1.93 -15.31
CA VAL A 197 10.50 -2.89 -14.57
C VAL A 197 11.79 -2.97 -15.40
N PRO A 198 12.95 -2.56 -14.87
CA PRO A 198 14.18 -2.65 -15.63
C PRO A 198 14.33 -4.09 -16.12
N LEU A 199 14.50 -4.27 -17.43
CA LEU A 199 14.88 -5.55 -18.02
C LEU A 199 16.09 -6.07 -17.20
N GLY A 200 15.91 -7.17 -16.48
CA GLY A 200 16.92 -7.75 -15.60
C GLY A 200 16.64 -7.69 -14.09
N THR A 201 15.43 -7.35 -13.66
CA THR A 201 15.05 -7.57 -12.25
C THR A 201 14.77 -9.08 -12.04
N PRO A 202 15.49 -9.79 -11.15
CA PRO A 202 15.24 -11.21 -10.90
C PRO A 202 13.81 -11.44 -10.38
N PRO A 203 13.26 -12.66 -10.52
CA PRO A 203 12.00 -13.01 -9.87
C PRO A 203 12.14 -12.77 -8.35
N GLY A 204 11.36 -11.85 -7.80
CA GLY A 204 11.35 -11.56 -6.35
C GLY A 204 11.69 -10.13 -5.91
N TYR A 205 11.89 -9.17 -6.82
CA TYR A 205 12.06 -7.76 -6.42
C TYR A 205 10.69 -7.06 -6.34
N CYS A 206 10.10 -6.95 -5.15
CA CYS A 206 9.06 -5.95 -4.91
C CYS A 206 9.74 -4.62 -4.56
N TYR A 207 9.33 -3.54 -5.21
CA TYR A 207 9.76 -2.20 -4.84
C TYR A 207 9.47 -1.86 -3.35
N CYS A 208 8.45 -2.49 -2.78
CA CYS A 208 8.06 -2.42 -1.39
C CYS A 208 9.04 -3.11 -0.40
N ASP A 209 10.00 -3.90 -0.90
CA ASP A 209 11.04 -4.57 -0.09
C ASP A 209 12.09 -3.60 0.47
N ALA A 210 12.18 -2.39 -0.10
CA ALA A 210 13.14 -1.36 0.30
C ALA A 210 12.99 -0.93 1.78
N ALA A 211 11.75 -0.91 2.30
CA ALA A 211 11.47 -0.54 3.68
C ALA A 211 11.61 -1.69 4.69
N ASN A 212 11.76 -2.93 4.19
CA ASN A 212 11.78 -4.17 4.99
C ASN A 212 13.20 -4.72 5.22
N GLY A 213 14.24 -4.00 4.79
CA GLY A 213 15.63 -4.38 5.06
C GLY A 213 16.21 -5.45 4.13
N ASN A 214 15.46 -5.93 3.15
CA ASN A 214 15.92 -6.89 2.13
C ASN A 214 16.64 -6.22 0.94
N ALA A 215 17.25 -5.05 1.16
CA ALA A 215 18.10 -4.39 0.16
C ALA A 215 19.48 -5.07 0.03
N THR A 216 19.50 -6.39 -0.12
CA THR A 216 20.71 -7.17 -0.42
C THR A 216 20.70 -7.54 -1.89
N ILE A 217 21.43 -6.74 -2.68
CA ILE A 217 22.32 -7.07 -3.81
C ILE A 217 22.45 -5.77 -4.63
N PRO A 218 23.60 -5.07 -4.59
CA PRO A 218 23.90 -4.09 -5.63
C PRO A 218 23.96 -4.83 -6.98
N PRO A 219 23.46 -4.25 -8.09
CA PRO A 219 23.73 -4.83 -9.41
C PRO A 219 25.25 -4.88 -9.61
N PRO A 220 25.79 -5.89 -10.33
CA PRO A 220 27.21 -5.91 -10.65
C PRO A 220 27.54 -4.63 -11.42
N SER A 221 28.41 -3.80 -10.84
CA SER A 221 28.97 -2.63 -11.51
C SER A 221 29.74 -3.12 -12.73
N THR A 222 29.26 -2.77 -13.92
CA THR A 222 29.99 -2.90 -15.18
C THR A 222 31.12 -1.86 -15.24
N THR A 223 32.23 -2.14 -14.55
CA THR A 223 33.56 -1.64 -14.92
C THR A 223 34.63 -2.61 -14.39
N PRO A 224 35.63 -3.01 -15.21
CA PRO A 224 36.72 -3.86 -14.77
C PRO A 224 37.75 -3.01 -14.04
N SER A 225 37.92 -3.21 -12.73
CA SER A 225 39.12 -2.74 -12.04
C SER A 225 39.58 -3.78 -11.03
N GLU A 226 40.51 -4.61 -11.48
CA GLU A 226 41.31 -5.49 -10.65
C GLU A 226 42.04 -4.67 -9.59
N ARG A 227 41.80 -4.97 -8.31
CA ARG A 227 42.77 -4.76 -7.24
C ARG A 227 42.77 -5.97 -6.32
N THR A 228 43.58 -6.95 -6.69
CA THR A 228 44.03 -8.03 -5.81
C THR A 228 45.04 -7.49 -4.79
N PRO A 229 44.98 -7.90 -3.50
CA PRO A 229 46.10 -7.74 -2.60
C PRO A 229 47.06 -8.92 -2.77
N ARG A 230 48.34 -8.63 -3.02
CA ARG A 230 49.42 -9.62 -3.12
C ARG A 230 49.75 -10.24 -1.76
N ARG A 231 49.90 -11.57 -1.72
CA ARG A 231 50.99 -12.23 -0.96
C ARG A 231 51.36 -13.62 -1.51
N ARG A 232 52.56 -13.66 -2.14
CA ARG A 232 53.61 -14.71 -2.20
C ARG A 232 53.20 -16.19 -2.26
N SER A 233 53.62 -16.94 -3.28
CA SER A 233 54.91 -17.67 -3.36
C SER A 233 54.91 -18.73 -4.51
N LEU A 234 56.08 -18.86 -5.16
CA LEU A 234 56.69 -19.90 -6.04
C LEU A 234 55.93 -21.24 -6.21
N ASP A 235 55.84 -21.92 -7.37
CA ASP A 235 56.88 -22.34 -8.34
C ASP A 235 56.17 -22.94 -9.60
N SER A 236 56.47 -22.51 -10.82
CA SER A 236 57.31 -23.19 -11.84
C SER A 236 56.65 -24.25 -12.75
N SER A 237 56.49 -23.84 -14.01
CA SER A 237 56.71 -24.56 -15.28
C SER A 237 55.82 -25.74 -15.75
N CYS A 238 54.82 -26.22 -14.99
CA CYS A 238 53.96 -27.32 -15.48
C CYS A 238 52.63 -26.88 -16.15
N GLU A 239 52.19 -25.62 -16.00
CA GLU A 239 50.82 -25.21 -16.36
C GLU A 239 50.63 -24.80 -17.84
N VAL A 240 51.69 -24.42 -18.55
CA VAL A 240 51.59 -23.90 -19.93
C VAL A 240 51.36 -25.01 -20.97
N ALA A 241 51.85 -26.22 -20.70
CA ALA A 241 51.61 -27.38 -21.55
C ALA A 241 50.16 -27.89 -21.41
N CYS A 242 49.63 -27.94 -20.18
CA CYS A 242 48.27 -28.38 -19.91
C CYS A 242 47.20 -27.42 -20.47
N LEU A 243 47.49 -26.11 -20.50
CA LEU A 243 46.58 -25.11 -21.09
C LEU A 243 46.48 -25.20 -22.61
N ARG A 244 47.58 -25.47 -23.33
CA ARG A 244 47.54 -25.61 -24.81
C ARG A 244 46.75 -26.84 -25.25
N GLU A 245 46.91 -27.97 -24.54
CA GLU A 245 46.20 -29.21 -24.88
C GLU A 245 44.67 -29.10 -24.62
N ARG A 246 44.27 -28.32 -23.60
CA ARG A 246 42.86 -28.04 -23.28
C ARG A 246 42.19 -27.10 -24.27
N ILE A 247 42.92 -26.12 -24.81
CA ILE A 247 42.40 -25.19 -25.82
C ILE A 247 42.21 -25.91 -27.16
N GLN A 248 43.14 -26.80 -27.53
CA GLN A 248 43.05 -27.60 -28.75
C GLN A 248 41.83 -28.55 -28.72
N LYS A 249 41.63 -29.28 -27.60
CA LYS A 249 40.45 -30.16 -27.41
C LYS A 249 39.12 -29.39 -27.42
N ALA A 250 39.08 -28.18 -26.86
CA ALA A 250 37.87 -27.35 -26.84
C ALA A 250 37.52 -26.77 -28.23
N GLN A 251 38.51 -26.55 -29.10
CA GLN A 251 38.27 -26.12 -30.49
C GLN A 251 37.79 -27.28 -31.37
N GLU A 252 38.37 -28.49 -31.23
CA GLU A 252 37.92 -29.69 -31.98
C GLU A 252 36.51 -30.15 -31.57
N GLU A 253 36.12 -30.00 -30.30
CA GLU A 253 34.78 -30.34 -29.81
C GLU A 253 33.71 -29.36 -30.32
N LYS A 254 34.09 -28.10 -30.58
CA LYS A 254 33.21 -27.07 -31.14
C LYS A 254 32.96 -27.26 -32.64
N GLU A 255 33.96 -27.72 -33.40
CA GLU A 255 33.80 -28.07 -34.82
C GLU A 255 32.95 -29.34 -35.00
N ARG A 256 33.14 -30.37 -34.16
CA ARG A 256 32.30 -31.58 -34.18
C ARG A 256 30.83 -31.32 -33.82
N ARG A 257 30.54 -30.28 -33.02
CA ARG A 257 29.17 -29.86 -32.68
C ARG A 257 28.51 -29.06 -33.81
N GLY A 258 29.31 -28.34 -34.60
CA GLY A 258 28.85 -27.61 -35.79
C GLY A 258 28.44 -28.53 -36.94
N GLU A 259 29.15 -29.64 -37.14
CA GLU A 259 28.84 -30.59 -38.23
C GLU A 259 27.60 -31.47 -37.96
N ARG A 260 27.21 -31.67 -36.69
CA ARG A 260 25.99 -32.43 -36.32
C ARG A 260 24.69 -31.65 -36.51
N LEU A 261 24.76 -30.31 -36.59
CA LEU A 261 23.59 -29.44 -36.79
C LEU A 261 23.18 -29.30 -38.26
N LEU A 262 23.99 -29.77 -39.21
CA LEU A 262 23.69 -29.68 -40.65
C LEU A 262 22.79 -30.80 -41.19
N ASN A 263 22.46 -31.82 -40.38
CA ASN A 263 21.75 -33.03 -40.82
C ASN A 263 20.38 -33.28 -40.14
N SER A 264 19.78 -32.25 -39.52
CA SER A 264 18.41 -32.35 -38.96
C SER A 264 17.51 -31.21 -39.42
N GLN A 265 17.56 -30.94 -40.73
CA GLN A 265 16.61 -30.05 -41.39
C GLN A 265 15.40 -30.84 -41.88
N THR A 266 14.43 -31.12 -41.00
CA THR A 266 13.02 -31.36 -41.39
C THR A 266 12.10 -31.16 -40.17
N LEU A 267 11.65 -29.93 -39.93
CA LEU A 267 10.25 -29.56 -39.66
C LEU A 267 10.19 -28.09 -39.23
N LEU A 268 9.54 -27.30 -40.08
CA LEU A 268 9.29 -25.86 -39.95
C LEU A 268 8.38 -25.57 -38.76
N TYR A 269 8.77 -24.65 -37.87
CA TYR A 269 7.91 -23.59 -37.33
C TYR A 269 8.81 -22.41 -36.91
N THR A 270 8.36 -21.22 -37.28
CA THR A 270 9.08 -19.94 -37.32
C THR A 270 9.34 -19.39 -35.90
N ASP A 271 10.60 -19.09 -35.57
CA ASP A 271 10.98 -18.24 -34.45
C ASP A 271 10.69 -16.77 -34.79
N VAL A 272 9.73 -16.18 -34.09
CA VAL A 272 9.68 -14.75 -33.79
C VAL A 272 9.40 -14.65 -32.29
N GLU A 273 10.46 -14.75 -31.48
CA GLU A 273 10.39 -14.36 -30.07
C GLU A 273 10.42 -12.81 -30.00
N GLU A 274 9.26 -12.21 -30.27
CA GLU A 274 8.86 -10.96 -29.62
C GLU A 274 7.81 -11.38 -28.58
N GLU A 275 8.26 -11.70 -27.36
CA GLU A 275 7.36 -11.71 -26.20
C GLU A 275 6.97 -10.25 -25.90
N ASP A 276 6.00 -9.74 -26.66
CA ASP A 276 5.24 -8.57 -26.26
C ASP A 276 4.59 -8.89 -24.91
N GLU A 277 5.09 -8.25 -23.84
CA GLU A 277 4.43 -8.19 -22.54
C GLU A 277 2.98 -7.77 -22.77
N LEU A 278 2.06 -8.73 -22.74
CA LEU A 278 0.66 -8.51 -23.08
C LEU A 278 0.00 -7.73 -21.93
N VAL A 279 0.10 -6.40 -22.02
CA VAL A 279 -0.47 -5.46 -21.05
C VAL A 279 -2.00 -5.56 -21.12
N CYS A 280 -2.61 -6.05 -20.05
CA CYS A 280 -4.04 -5.95 -19.87
C CYS A 280 -4.36 -4.52 -19.39
N ALA A 281 -4.67 -3.62 -20.33
CA ALA A 281 -5.38 -2.38 -20.02
C ALA A 281 -6.80 -2.75 -19.59
N ALA A 282 -6.94 -3.24 -18.36
CA ALA A 282 -8.21 -3.71 -17.84
C ALA A 282 -9.08 -2.49 -17.55
N ASP A 283 -10.19 -2.38 -18.29
CA ASP A 283 -11.21 -1.36 -18.11
C ASP A 283 -11.80 -1.44 -16.69
N PRO A 284 -11.63 -0.41 -15.83
CA PRO A 284 -12.08 -0.43 -14.44
C PRO A 284 -13.58 -0.74 -14.29
N SER A 285 -14.41 -0.32 -15.24
CA SER A 285 -15.87 -0.45 -15.18
C SER A 285 -16.36 -1.91 -15.13
N ARG A 286 -15.50 -2.88 -15.47
CA ARG A 286 -15.83 -4.31 -15.47
C ARG A 286 -15.76 -4.96 -14.10
N PHE A 287 -15.19 -4.29 -13.10
CA PHE A 287 -14.84 -4.88 -11.80
C PHE A 287 -15.72 -4.44 -10.63
N ASP A 288 -16.77 -3.68 -10.90
CA ASP A 288 -17.75 -3.28 -9.89
C ASP A 288 -19.20 -3.50 -10.35
N SER A 289 -20.10 -3.61 -9.37
CA SER A 289 -21.54 -3.52 -9.61
C SER A 289 -22.06 -2.15 -9.19
N ASP A 290 -23.14 -1.67 -9.81
CA ASP A 290 -23.80 -0.41 -9.42
C ASP A 290 -22.83 0.80 -9.50
N PRO A 291 -22.38 1.18 -10.71
CA PRO A 291 -21.40 2.26 -10.93
C PRO A 291 -21.96 3.65 -10.60
N GLU A 292 -23.28 3.78 -10.51
CA GLU A 292 -23.96 5.02 -10.11
C GLU A 292 -23.93 5.23 -8.58
N PHE A 293 -23.63 4.19 -7.79
CA PHE A 293 -23.48 4.30 -6.35
C PHE A 293 -22.26 5.14 -5.99
N GLY A 294 -22.48 6.43 -5.80
CA GLY A 294 -21.46 7.40 -5.40
C GLY A 294 -21.71 7.97 -4.01
N TYR A 295 -20.77 8.82 -3.58
CA TYR A 295 -20.91 9.57 -2.34
C TYR A 295 -22.19 10.43 -2.38
N GLN A 296 -22.92 10.41 -1.28
CA GLN A 296 -24.04 11.30 -1.03
C GLN A 296 -23.71 12.08 0.24
N GLU A 297 -23.97 13.39 0.24
CA GLU A 297 -23.67 14.21 1.40
C GLU A 297 -24.34 13.65 2.66
N PHE A 298 -23.54 13.43 3.70
CA PHE A 298 -24.04 13.03 5.01
C PHE A 298 -24.85 14.20 5.60
N ALA A 299 -26.13 14.22 5.28
CA ALA A 299 -27.09 15.19 5.78
C ALA A 299 -28.00 14.48 6.80
N ARG A 300 -28.25 15.14 7.93
CA ARG A 300 -29.37 14.77 8.81
C ARG A 300 -30.65 15.10 8.05
N ARG A 301 -31.21 14.13 7.33
CA ARG A 301 -32.59 14.23 6.83
C ARG A 301 -33.49 13.73 7.94
N ASP A 302 -34.59 14.43 8.20
CA ASP A 302 -35.53 14.08 9.27
C ASP A 302 -36.14 12.67 9.10
N GLU A 303 -36.08 12.10 7.89
CA GLU A 303 -36.58 10.77 7.52
C GLU A 303 -35.50 9.66 7.60
N ASP A 304 -34.22 10.03 7.63
CA ASP A 304 -33.11 9.09 7.69
C ASP A 304 -32.63 8.98 9.14
N HIS A 305 -32.98 7.89 9.83
CA HIS A 305 -32.55 7.58 11.20
C HIS A 305 -31.03 7.27 11.32
N PHE A 306 -30.15 7.94 10.59
CA PHE A 306 -28.71 7.75 10.73
C PHE A 306 -28.18 8.52 11.94
N GLN A 307 -27.79 7.77 12.97
CA GLN A 307 -27.15 8.32 14.15
C GLN A 307 -25.73 8.77 13.80
N VAL A 308 -25.42 10.03 14.11
CA VAL A 308 -24.05 10.55 14.07
C VAL A 308 -23.12 9.59 14.80
N PHE A 309 -22.02 9.18 14.16
CA PHE A 309 -20.99 8.39 14.81
C PHE A 309 -20.20 9.32 15.72
N ARG A 310 -20.31 9.14 17.04
CA ARG A 310 -19.42 9.81 17.99
C ARG A 310 -18.15 8.99 18.15
N VAL A 311 -16.99 9.63 18.00
CA VAL A 311 -15.71 8.91 18.08
C VAL A 311 -15.52 8.24 19.46
N GLN A 312 -16.11 8.79 20.51
CA GLN A 312 -16.09 8.25 21.87
C GLN A 312 -16.81 6.89 21.98
N ASP A 313 -17.78 6.61 21.10
CA ASP A 313 -18.50 5.34 21.10
C ASP A 313 -17.65 4.22 20.48
N TYR A 314 -16.75 4.56 19.54
CA TYR A 314 -15.87 3.61 18.87
C TYR A 314 -14.67 4.32 18.20
N SER A 315 -13.60 4.54 18.96
CA SER A 315 -12.36 5.16 18.49
C SER A 315 -11.36 4.16 17.88
N TRP A 316 -10.37 4.65 17.14
CA TRP A 316 -9.27 3.80 16.68
C TRP A 316 -8.43 3.34 17.87
N GLU A 317 -8.11 4.26 18.78
CA GLU A 317 -7.23 4.03 19.92
C GLU A 317 -7.80 2.97 20.89
N ASP A 318 -9.09 3.06 21.21
CA ASP A 318 -9.69 2.19 22.23
C ASP A 318 -10.24 0.88 21.64
N HIS A 319 -10.65 0.89 20.36
CA HIS A 319 -11.39 -0.24 19.77
C HIS A 319 -10.76 -0.75 18.47
N GLY A 320 -10.67 0.12 17.46
CA GLY A 320 -10.30 -0.28 16.09
C GLY A 320 -8.94 -0.95 16.00
N PHE A 321 -7.93 -0.37 16.66
CA PHE A 321 -6.57 -0.90 16.74
C PHE A 321 -6.55 -2.33 17.27
N SER A 322 -7.16 -2.53 18.44
CA SER A 322 -7.15 -3.82 19.14
C SER A 322 -7.90 -4.90 18.37
N LEU A 323 -9.06 -4.56 17.77
CA LEU A 323 -9.81 -5.53 16.97
C LEU A 323 -9.04 -5.94 15.71
N ALA A 324 -8.50 -4.96 14.98
CA ALA A 324 -7.74 -5.21 13.76
C ALA A 324 -6.55 -6.12 14.06
N ASN A 325 -5.76 -5.80 15.09
CA ASN A 325 -4.57 -6.56 15.46
C ASN A 325 -4.90 -7.96 16.02
N ARG A 326 -6.09 -8.15 16.60
CA ARG A 326 -6.54 -9.47 17.08
C ARG A 326 -6.93 -10.40 15.94
N LEU A 327 -7.52 -9.88 14.87
CA LEU A 327 -8.06 -10.67 13.76
C LEU A 327 -7.09 -10.77 12.57
N TYR A 328 -6.18 -9.81 12.43
CA TYR A 328 -5.10 -9.81 11.47
C TYR A 328 -3.86 -9.25 12.18
N SER A 329 -2.99 -10.14 12.66
CA SER A 329 -1.84 -9.78 13.50
C SER A 329 -1.00 -8.67 12.89
N ASP A 330 -0.37 -7.84 13.73
CA ASP A 330 0.52 -6.73 13.37
C ASP A 330 -0.07 -5.59 12.52
N ILE A 331 -1.23 -5.77 11.87
CA ILE A 331 -1.81 -4.73 11.01
C ILE A 331 -2.18 -3.48 11.80
N GLY A 332 -2.61 -3.65 13.05
CA GLY A 332 -2.96 -2.53 13.93
C GLY A 332 -1.74 -1.63 14.14
N HIS A 333 -0.57 -2.21 14.39
CA HIS A 333 0.68 -1.47 14.56
C HIS A 333 1.12 -0.76 13.27
N LEU A 334 0.97 -1.40 12.11
CA LEU A 334 1.38 -0.82 10.82
C LEU A 334 0.48 0.35 10.40
N LEU A 335 -0.83 0.23 10.60
CA LEU A 335 -1.79 1.31 10.33
C LEU A 335 -1.61 2.48 11.31
N ASP A 336 -1.44 2.18 12.59
CA ASP A 336 -1.22 3.17 13.64
C ASP A 336 0.10 3.96 13.43
N ASP A 337 1.17 3.31 12.98
CA ASP A 337 2.43 3.98 12.60
C ASP A 337 2.21 4.96 11.44
N ARG A 338 1.41 4.60 10.42
CA ARG A 338 1.06 5.50 9.32
C ARG A 338 0.27 6.71 9.79
N PHE A 339 -0.79 6.49 10.57
CA PHE A 339 -1.63 7.56 11.13
C PHE A 339 -0.81 8.53 12.00
N ARG A 340 0.09 8.01 12.83
CA ARG A 340 0.98 8.85 13.66
C ARG A 340 2.01 9.60 12.84
N LYS A 341 2.61 8.97 11.83
CA LYS A 341 3.65 9.62 11.01
C LYS A 341 3.08 10.77 10.19
N VAL A 342 1.92 10.61 9.55
CA VAL A 342 1.31 11.69 8.77
C VAL A 342 0.88 12.87 9.66
N THR A 343 0.38 12.58 10.87
CA THR A 343 -0.04 13.60 11.82
C THR A 343 1.15 14.28 12.50
N ALA A 344 2.30 13.60 12.63
CA ALA A 344 3.54 14.16 13.17
C ALA A 344 4.30 15.08 12.19
N LEU A 345 4.03 14.99 10.89
CA LEU A 345 4.68 15.86 9.90
C LEU A 345 4.46 17.36 10.23
N PRO A 346 5.50 18.20 10.08
CA PRO A 346 5.40 19.63 10.38
C PRO A 346 4.48 20.34 9.38
N SER A 347 3.53 21.11 9.91
CA SER A 347 2.63 21.96 9.12
C SER A 347 3.10 23.41 9.22
N PRO A 348 3.35 24.11 8.09
CA PRO A 348 3.79 25.51 8.09
C PRO A 348 2.74 26.45 8.69
N ARG A 349 1.47 26.03 8.69
CA ARG A 349 0.33 26.79 9.22
C ARG A 349 -0.14 26.30 10.60
N GLY A 350 0.72 25.55 11.31
CA GLY A 350 0.46 25.06 12.67
C GLY A 350 -0.28 23.71 12.74
N PRO A 351 -0.38 23.10 13.93
CA PRO A 351 -1.04 21.81 14.16
C PRO A 351 -2.55 21.86 13.91
N ASP A 352 -3.17 23.02 14.14
CA ASP A 352 -4.63 23.19 14.06
C ASP A 352 -5.16 22.97 12.65
N LEU A 353 -4.39 23.34 11.61
CA LEU A 353 -4.77 23.08 10.22
C LEU A 353 -4.87 21.58 9.92
N LYS A 354 -3.93 20.77 10.42
CA LYS A 354 -3.93 19.31 10.19
C LYS A 354 -5.16 18.67 10.81
N ARG A 355 -5.46 19.07 12.05
CA ARG A 355 -6.64 18.63 12.81
C ARG A 355 -7.93 19.06 12.12
N ALA A 356 -7.99 20.28 11.60
CA ALA A 356 -9.14 20.78 10.85
C ALA A 356 -9.39 19.99 9.56
N ILE A 357 -8.34 19.66 8.80
CA ILE A 357 -8.45 18.81 7.60
C ILE A 357 -8.97 17.42 7.97
N TRP A 358 -8.36 16.77 8.96
CA TRP A 358 -8.74 15.44 9.43
C TRP A 358 -10.21 15.40 9.89
N ASN A 359 -10.59 16.32 10.77
CA ASN A 359 -11.93 16.39 11.34
C ASN A 359 -12.98 16.82 10.32
N TYR A 360 -12.62 17.63 9.31
CA TYR A 360 -13.50 17.94 8.20
C TYR A 360 -13.81 16.70 7.35
N ILE A 361 -12.80 15.86 7.05
CA ILE A 361 -13.00 14.61 6.32
C ILE A 361 -13.86 13.63 7.12
N HIS A 362 -13.54 13.43 8.39
CA HIS A 362 -14.35 12.60 9.28
C HIS A 362 -15.80 13.09 9.37
N CYS A 363 -16.00 14.42 9.42
CA CYS A 363 -17.33 15.03 9.42
C CYS A 363 -18.09 14.77 8.11
N MET A 364 -17.43 14.77 6.95
CA MET A 364 -18.06 14.38 5.67
C MET A 364 -18.57 12.94 5.71
N PHE A 365 -17.89 12.05 6.44
CA PHE A 365 -18.31 10.68 6.69
C PHE A 365 -19.20 10.50 7.92
N GLY A 366 -19.67 11.57 8.56
CA GLY A 366 -20.58 11.51 9.71
C GLY A 366 -19.94 11.16 11.06
N ILE A 367 -18.60 11.16 11.14
CA ILE A 367 -17.83 10.96 12.38
C ILE A 367 -17.59 12.30 13.06
N ARG A 368 -17.96 12.42 14.35
CA ARG A 368 -17.82 13.64 15.14
C ARG A 368 -16.98 13.44 16.40
N TYR A 369 -16.17 14.46 16.67
CA TYR A 369 -15.37 14.61 17.88
C TYR A 369 -16.08 15.61 18.81
N ASP A 370 -16.63 15.13 19.94
CA ASP A 370 -17.40 15.97 20.87
C ASP A 370 -16.58 17.10 21.52
N ASP A 371 -15.26 16.95 21.62
CA ASP A 371 -14.31 17.90 22.21
C ASP A 371 -13.73 18.91 21.19
N TYR A 372 -14.19 18.87 19.94
CA TYR A 372 -13.67 19.72 18.87
C TYR A 372 -14.67 20.79 18.42
N ASP A 373 -14.26 22.06 18.40
CA ASP A 373 -15.06 23.15 17.84
C ASP A 373 -15.02 23.12 16.30
N TYR A 374 -16.10 22.62 15.69
CA TYR A 374 -16.24 22.60 14.22
C TYR A 374 -16.34 24.00 13.59
N GLY A 375 -16.51 25.06 14.38
CA GLY A 375 -16.30 26.43 13.95
C GLY A 375 -14.88 26.66 13.42
N GLU A 376 -13.86 26.01 14.00
CA GLU A 376 -12.46 26.09 13.57
C GLU A 376 -12.27 25.65 12.11
N VAL A 377 -13.06 24.69 11.62
CA VAL A 377 -12.99 24.23 10.23
C VAL A 377 -13.32 25.36 9.24
N ASN A 378 -14.27 26.24 9.61
CA ASN A 378 -14.63 27.39 8.78
C ASN A 378 -13.61 28.52 8.85
N GLN A 379 -12.87 28.62 9.96
CA GLN A 379 -11.83 29.62 10.15
C GLN A 379 -10.51 29.22 9.46
N LEU A 380 -10.17 27.94 9.49
CA LEU A 380 -8.87 27.42 9.04
C LEU A 380 -8.89 26.92 7.59
N LEU A 381 -10.00 26.36 7.12
CA LEU A 381 -10.10 25.84 5.75
C LEU A 381 -10.90 26.80 4.86
N GLU A 382 -10.17 27.48 3.98
CA GLU A 382 -10.76 28.30 2.91
C GLU A 382 -11.73 27.47 2.04
N ARG A 383 -12.74 28.13 1.46
CA ARG A 383 -13.77 27.48 0.62
C ARG A 383 -13.15 26.62 -0.49
N GLY A 384 -12.13 27.13 -1.16
CA GLY A 384 -11.46 26.41 -2.24
C GLY A 384 -10.78 25.12 -1.77
N LEU A 385 -10.13 25.14 -0.60
CA LEU A 385 -9.52 23.95 -0.01
C LEU A 385 -10.58 22.93 0.41
N LYS A 386 -11.70 23.37 0.97
CA LYS A 386 -12.83 22.47 1.31
C LYS A 386 -13.40 21.77 0.09
N LEU A 387 -13.54 22.49 -1.03
CA LEU A 387 -13.98 21.94 -2.30
C LEU A 387 -12.96 20.93 -2.85
N TYR A 388 -11.67 21.25 -2.78
CA TYR A 388 -10.59 20.33 -3.15
C TYR A 388 -10.63 19.04 -2.33
N ILE A 389 -10.63 19.14 -1.00
CA ILE A 389 -10.67 17.98 -0.09
C ILE A 389 -11.93 17.15 -0.40
N LYS A 390 -13.10 17.78 -0.50
CA LYS A 390 -14.35 17.06 -0.83
C LYS A 390 -14.27 16.35 -2.18
N SER A 391 -13.68 16.98 -3.20
CA SER A 391 -13.47 16.38 -4.52
C SER A 391 -12.56 15.15 -4.43
N VAL A 392 -11.37 15.28 -3.85
CA VAL A 392 -10.37 14.19 -3.77
C VAL A 392 -10.84 13.05 -2.88
N THR A 393 -11.52 13.35 -1.77
CA THR A 393 -12.02 12.33 -0.83
C THR A 393 -13.23 11.59 -1.37
N CYS A 394 -14.22 12.29 -1.94
CA CYS A 394 -15.54 11.71 -2.24
C CYS A 394 -15.76 11.40 -3.72
N TYR A 395 -15.05 12.11 -4.61
CA TYR A 395 -15.19 12.01 -6.06
C TYR A 395 -13.82 12.01 -6.76
N PRO A 396 -12.90 11.09 -6.39
CA PRO A 396 -11.57 11.08 -6.99
C PRO A 396 -11.57 10.73 -8.49
N ASP A 397 -12.69 10.17 -8.99
CA ASP A 397 -12.90 9.73 -10.36
C ASP A 397 -12.78 10.85 -11.41
N ALA A 398 -11.74 10.75 -12.26
CA ALA A 398 -11.46 11.70 -13.34
C ALA A 398 -12.49 11.67 -14.49
N THR A 399 -13.28 10.58 -14.62
CA THR A 399 -14.32 10.50 -15.67
C THR A 399 -15.46 11.49 -15.41
N LYS A 400 -15.61 11.98 -14.17
CA LYS A 400 -16.67 12.91 -13.74
C LYS A 400 -16.25 14.38 -13.85
N GLY A 401 -15.10 14.66 -14.46
CA GLY A 401 -14.59 16.01 -14.73
C GLY A 401 -13.21 16.25 -14.10
N PRO A 402 -12.52 17.33 -14.50
CA PRO A 402 -11.23 17.67 -13.92
C PRO A 402 -11.40 17.92 -12.42
N LEU A 403 -10.52 17.33 -11.60
CA LEU A 403 -10.47 17.63 -10.18
C LEU A 403 -10.37 19.14 -9.97
N CYS A 404 -11.11 19.66 -8.99
CA CYS A 404 -11.00 21.06 -8.60
C CYS A 404 -9.50 21.35 -8.32
N PRO A 405 -8.87 22.33 -8.99
CA PRO A 405 -7.46 22.58 -8.77
C PRO A 405 -7.27 23.07 -7.33
N LEU A 406 -6.28 22.52 -6.62
CA LEU A 406 -5.95 22.96 -5.27
C LEU A 406 -5.65 24.47 -5.31
N PRO A 407 -6.47 25.33 -4.68
CA PRO A 407 -6.43 26.78 -4.91
C PRO A 407 -5.35 27.48 -4.06
N TRP A 408 -4.17 26.87 -4.00
CA TRP A 408 -3.05 27.34 -3.20
C TRP A 408 -1.87 27.74 -4.09
N ALA A 409 -1.95 28.95 -4.63
CA ALA A 409 -0.86 29.56 -5.41
C ALA A 409 0.49 29.71 -4.66
N PRO A 410 0.59 29.76 -3.30
CA PRO A 410 1.89 29.87 -2.64
C PRO A 410 2.40 28.58 -1.92
N LEU A 411 1.70 27.45 -2.01
CA LEU A 411 2.09 26.23 -1.27
C LEU A 411 3.29 25.51 -1.89
N LYS A 412 4.24 25.08 -1.06
CA LYS A 412 5.38 24.27 -1.50
C LYS A 412 4.91 22.87 -1.92
N PRO A 413 5.59 22.19 -2.86
CA PRO A 413 5.22 20.84 -3.28
C PRO A 413 5.05 19.84 -2.12
N ALA A 414 5.97 19.85 -1.15
CA ALA A 414 5.90 18.98 0.04
C ALA A 414 4.64 19.22 0.88
N GLU A 415 4.16 20.46 0.98
CA GLU A 415 2.97 20.82 1.76
C GLU A 415 1.69 20.37 1.03
N LYS A 416 1.66 20.45 -0.30
CA LYS A 416 0.56 19.89 -1.12
C LYS A 416 0.46 18.37 -0.94
N VAL A 417 1.60 17.68 -1.02
CA VAL A 417 1.66 16.24 -0.76
C VAL A 417 1.18 15.93 0.66
N HIS A 418 1.57 16.73 1.66
CA HIS A 418 1.11 16.51 3.04
C HIS A 418 -0.41 16.58 3.17
N VAL A 419 -1.08 17.54 2.52
CA VAL A 419 -2.56 17.57 2.50
C VAL A 419 -3.12 16.30 1.88
N ASN A 420 -2.56 15.82 0.76
CA ASN A 420 -3.04 14.60 0.11
C ASN A 420 -2.82 13.35 0.98
N LEU A 421 -1.72 13.30 1.74
CA LEU A 421 -1.49 12.25 2.73
C LEU A 421 -2.51 12.32 3.87
N LEU A 422 -2.83 13.51 4.38
CA LEU A 422 -3.90 13.68 5.39
C LEU A 422 -5.26 13.24 4.84
N ILE A 423 -5.56 13.56 3.58
CA ILE A 423 -6.79 13.13 2.91
C ILE A 423 -6.86 11.60 2.85
N MET A 424 -5.80 10.97 2.36
CA MET A 424 -5.72 9.52 2.22
C MET A 424 -5.88 8.81 3.58
N GLU A 425 -5.13 9.24 4.59
CA GLU A 425 -5.11 8.57 5.90
C GLU A 425 -6.39 8.80 6.71
N ALA A 426 -6.98 10.00 6.68
CA ALA A 426 -8.25 10.27 7.35
C ALA A 426 -9.40 9.49 6.70
N ARG A 427 -9.40 9.37 5.37
CA ARG A 427 -10.36 8.53 4.65
C ARG A 427 -10.22 7.06 5.03
N LEU A 428 -8.99 6.54 5.00
CA LEU A 428 -8.69 5.16 5.40
C LEU A 428 -9.19 4.87 6.82
N GLN A 429 -8.89 5.76 7.79
CA GLN A 429 -9.34 5.58 9.16
C GLN A 429 -10.87 5.58 9.27
N ALA A 430 -11.56 6.50 8.60
CA ALA A 430 -13.02 6.57 8.63
C ALA A 430 -13.68 5.26 8.12
N GLU A 431 -13.24 4.76 6.95
CA GLU A 431 -13.76 3.51 6.38
C GLU A 431 -13.49 2.30 7.30
N LEU A 432 -12.29 2.22 7.87
CA LEU A 432 -11.93 1.17 8.84
C LEU A 432 -12.78 1.23 10.11
N LEU A 433 -13.02 2.41 10.67
CA LEU A 433 -13.83 2.56 11.88
C LEU A 433 -15.25 2.04 11.67
N TYR A 434 -15.87 2.35 10.53
CA TYR A 434 -17.21 1.83 10.20
C TYR A 434 -17.22 0.31 10.02
N ALA A 435 -16.26 -0.23 9.27
CA ALA A 435 -16.13 -1.67 9.06
C ALA A 435 -15.89 -2.43 10.37
N LEU A 436 -14.91 -2.01 11.17
CA LEU A 436 -14.53 -2.65 12.42
C LEU A 436 -15.63 -2.52 13.48
N ARG A 437 -16.35 -1.39 13.53
CA ARG A 437 -17.53 -1.25 14.39
C ARG A 437 -18.62 -2.26 14.03
N ALA A 438 -18.93 -2.42 12.74
CA ALA A 438 -19.92 -3.40 12.29
C ALA A 438 -19.48 -4.85 12.59
N ILE A 439 -18.18 -5.18 12.44
CA ILE A 439 -17.63 -6.47 12.83
C ILE A 439 -17.77 -6.68 14.34
N THR A 440 -17.47 -5.67 15.16
CA THR A 440 -17.64 -5.72 16.62
C THR A 440 -19.10 -6.00 17.00
N GLN A 441 -20.04 -5.29 16.38
CA GLN A 441 -21.48 -5.48 16.61
C GLN A 441 -21.94 -6.89 16.21
N TYR A 442 -21.35 -7.48 15.15
CA TYR A 442 -21.61 -8.86 14.79
C TYR A 442 -21.06 -9.85 15.82
N MET A 443 -19.87 -9.62 16.37
CA MET A 443 -19.22 -10.55 17.31
C MET A 443 -19.86 -10.59 18.70
N ILE A 444 -20.50 -9.50 19.13
CA ILE A 444 -21.08 -9.37 20.47
C ILE A 444 -22.54 -9.84 20.51
N ALA A 445 -23.18 -10.00 19.35
CA ALA A 445 -24.60 -10.26 19.23
C ALA A 445 -24.88 -11.63 18.60
#